data_AF-A0A2W6D2V5-F1
#
_entry.id   AF-A0A2W6D2V5-F1
#
_cell.length_a   1.000
_cell.length_b   1.000
_cell.length_c   1.000
_cell.angle_alpha   90.00
_cell.angle_beta   90.00
_cell.angle_gamma   90.00
#
_symmetry.space_group_name_H-M   'P 1'
#
loop_
_entity.id
_entity.type
_entity.pdbx_description
1 polymer ?
#
loop_
_entity_poly.entity_id
_entity_poly.type
_entity_poly.pdbx_seq_one_letter_code
_entity_poly.pdbx_strand_id
1 'polypeptide(L)'
;MVPWCVLLAATLPAAAQAQNWSLAWVGLDGATAAAAFGTAHLLARTDGRAALAATAGATLLLVDSWFDVCTSGPGLARAFSIAEAVAVEVPLAVAGIWLALALTRGAR
;
A
#
# COMPACT_ATOMS: atom_id res chain seq x y z
N MET A 1 -16.11 2.95 -12.86
CA MET A 1 -15.33 3.65 -11.82
C MET A 1 -14.98 5.08 -12.23
N VAL A 2 -14.45 5.33 -13.43
CA VAL A 2 -14.06 6.70 -13.85
C VAL A 2 -15.17 7.76 -13.67
N PRO A 3 -16.44 7.56 -14.12
CA PRO A 3 -17.48 8.58 -13.90
C PRO A 3 -17.79 8.82 -12.42
N TRP A 4 -17.71 7.77 -11.60
CA TRP A 4 -17.92 7.86 -10.16
C TRP A 4 -16.81 8.66 -9.47
N CYS A 5 -15.55 8.46 -9.86
CA CYS A 5 -14.42 9.26 -9.35
C CYS A 5 -14.60 10.75 -9.64
N VAL A 6 -15.07 11.12 -10.85
CA VAL A 6 -15.35 12.52 -11.21
C VAL A 6 -16.46 13.09 -10.33
N LEU A 7 -17.54 12.34 -10.12
CA LEU A 7 -18.63 12.75 -9.23
C LEU A 7 -18.11 12.99 -7.81
N LEU A 8 -17.35 12.04 -7.25
CA LEU A 8 -16.79 12.16 -5.90
C LEU A 8 -15.86 13.37 -5.76
N ALA A 9 -15.00 13.63 -6.75
CA ALA A 9 -14.11 14.79 -6.75
C ALA A 9 -14.88 16.13 -6.77
N ALA A 10 -16.08 16.16 -7.37
CA ALA A 10 -16.91 17.37 -7.46
C ALA A 10 -17.82 17.57 -6.24
N THR A 11 -18.25 16.49 -5.56
CA THR A 11 -19.31 16.57 -4.55
C THR A 11 -18.85 16.31 -3.11
N LEU A 12 -17.71 15.65 -2.90
CA LEU A 12 -17.24 15.36 -1.54
C LEU A 12 -16.75 16.63 -0.83
N PRO A 13 -16.97 16.74 0.50
CA PRO A 13 -16.40 17.81 1.29
C PRO A 13 -14.87 17.67 1.35
N ALA A 14 -14.18 18.79 1.56
CA ALA A 14 -12.71 18.82 1.66
C ALA A 14 -12.17 18.05 2.88
N ALA A 15 -12.98 17.88 3.92
CA ALA A 15 -12.63 17.12 5.11
C ALA A 15 -13.84 16.36 5.64
N ALA A 16 -13.58 15.18 6.22
CA ALA A 16 -14.59 14.34 6.86
C ALA A 16 -13.99 13.67 8.11
N GLN A 17 -14.82 13.45 9.13
CA GLN A 17 -14.44 12.67 10.30
C GLN A 17 -14.74 11.18 10.08
N ALA A 18 -13.73 10.33 10.22
CA ALA A 18 -13.89 8.89 10.13
C ALA A 18 -14.29 8.30 11.48
N GLN A 19 -15.40 7.55 11.52
CA GLN A 19 -15.92 6.93 12.74
C GLN A 19 -15.00 5.83 13.28
N ASN A 20 -14.47 4.98 12.40
CA ASN A 20 -13.63 3.83 12.76
C ASN A 20 -12.15 4.10 12.45
N TRP A 21 -11.65 5.28 12.82
CA TRP A 21 -10.32 5.75 12.43
C TRP A 21 -9.20 4.76 12.80
N SER A 22 -9.13 4.31 14.04
CA SER A 22 -8.10 3.36 14.48
C SER A 22 -8.18 2.02 13.75
N LEU A 23 -9.39 1.54 13.44
CA LEU A 23 -9.57 0.28 12.72
C LEU A 23 -9.11 0.39 11.26
N ALA A 24 -9.27 1.56 10.63
CA ALA A 24 -8.81 1.78 9.25
C ALA A 24 -7.29 1.63 9.16
N TRP A 25 -6.55 2.25 10.08
CA TRP A 25 -5.09 2.13 10.19
C TRP A 25 -4.66 0.69 10.47
N VAL A 26 -5.14 0.11 11.58
CA VAL A 26 -4.77 -1.26 11.98
C VAL A 26 -5.13 -2.28 10.89
N GLY A 27 -6.23 -2.08 10.17
CA GLY A 27 -6.64 -2.94 9.06
C GLY A 27 -5.69 -2.86 7.87
N LEU A 28 -5.26 -1.66 7.47
CA LEU A 28 -4.33 -1.46 6.37
C LEU A 28 -2.93 -1.96 6.73
N ASP A 29 -2.38 -1.51 7.87
CA ASP A 29 -1.08 -1.94 8.41
C ASP A 29 -1.03 -3.46 8.59
N GLY A 30 -2.07 -4.03 9.19
CA GLY A 30 -2.19 -5.46 9.43
C GLY A 30 -2.22 -6.26 8.13
N ALA A 31 -2.92 -5.77 7.10
CA ALA A 31 -2.94 -6.41 5.79
C ALA A 31 -1.57 -6.33 5.10
N THR A 32 -0.89 -5.17 5.16
CA THR A 32 0.46 -4.98 4.64
C THR A 32 1.46 -5.93 5.32
N ALA A 33 1.42 -6.01 6.65
CA ALA A 33 2.24 -6.91 7.45
C ALA A 33 1.97 -8.39 7.12
N ALA A 34 0.69 -8.77 6.96
CA ALA A 34 0.32 -10.13 6.57
C ALA A 34 0.83 -10.49 5.17
N ALA A 35 0.78 -9.56 4.20
CA ALA A 35 1.32 -9.76 2.87
C ALA A 35 2.85 -9.90 2.88
N ALA A 36 3.55 -9.07 3.66
CA ALA A 36 4.99 -9.16 3.85
C ALA A 36 5.40 -10.49 4.49
N PHE A 37 4.72 -10.88 5.57
CA PHE A 37 4.93 -12.18 6.22
C PHE A 37 4.66 -13.34 5.27
N GLY A 38 3.54 -13.31 4.54
CA GLY A 38 3.19 -14.33 3.55
C GLY A 38 4.25 -14.45 2.45
N THR A 39 4.80 -13.32 1.98
CA THR A 39 5.89 -13.28 1.01
C THR A 39 7.14 -13.97 1.56
N ALA A 40 7.60 -13.57 2.75
CA ALA A 40 8.78 -14.14 3.38
C ALA A 40 8.61 -15.64 3.67
N HIS A 41 7.45 -16.05 4.17
CA HIS A 41 7.13 -17.43 4.50
C HIS A 41 7.09 -18.34 3.26
N LEU A 42 6.50 -17.88 2.15
CA LEU A 42 6.47 -18.62 0.89
C LEU A 42 7.86 -18.68 0.23
N LEU A 43 8.63 -17.60 0.29
CA LEU A 43 10.03 -17.59 -0.16
C LEU A 43 10.89 -18.59 0.60
N ALA A 44 10.74 -18.67 1.93
CA ALA A 44 11.46 -19.64 2.76
C ALA A 44 11.11 -21.10 2.41
N ARG A 45 9.99 -21.33 1.72
CA ARG A 45 9.54 -22.63 1.22
C ARG A 45 9.82 -22.84 -0.27
N THR A 46 10.48 -21.88 -0.94
CA THR A 46 10.69 -21.91 -2.40
C THR A 46 9.38 -22.04 -3.19
N ASP A 47 8.29 -21.51 -2.64
CA ASP A 47 6.96 -21.58 -3.25
C ASP A 47 6.74 -20.41 -4.21
N GLY A 48 6.48 -20.72 -5.49
CA GLY A 48 6.26 -19.72 -6.54
C GLY A 48 5.07 -18.78 -6.29
N ARG A 49 4.14 -19.16 -5.40
CA ARG A 49 3.03 -18.29 -4.98
C ARG A 49 3.50 -17.06 -4.20
N ALA A 50 4.76 -17.02 -3.75
CA ALA A 50 5.37 -15.81 -3.17
C ALA A 50 5.22 -14.58 -4.09
N ALA A 51 5.15 -14.76 -5.40
CA ALA A 51 4.90 -13.67 -6.34
C ALA A 51 3.54 -12.98 -6.13
N LEU A 52 2.50 -13.74 -5.77
CA LEU A 52 1.17 -13.19 -5.50
C LEU A 52 1.16 -12.38 -4.21
N ALA A 53 1.78 -12.92 -3.15
CA ALA A 53 1.92 -12.22 -1.88
C ALA A 53 2.75 -10.93 -2.01
N ALA A 54 3.85 -10.98 -2.78
CA ALA A 54 4.69 -9.81 -3.04
C ALA A 54 3.93 -8.74 -3.85
N THR A 55 3.14 -9.13 -4.84
CA THR A 55 2.30 -8.21 -5.63
C THR A 55 1.23 -7.55 -4.77
N ALA A 56 0.58 -8.33 -3.89
CA ALA A 56 -0.41 -7.83 -2.95
C ALA A 56 0.23 -6.83 -1.97
N GLY A 57 1.37 -7.17 -1.36
CA GLY A 57 2.10 -6.29 -0.45
C GLY A 57 2.54 -4.99 -1.11
N ALA A 58 3.06 -5.05 -2.34
CA ALA A 58 3.42 -3.86 -3.09
C ALA A 58 2.22 -2.96 -3.40
N THR A 59 1.08 -3.55 -3.76
CA THR A 59 -0.16 -2.79 -3.99
C THR A 59 -0.62 -2.12 -2.70
N LEU A 60 -0.57 -2.84 -1.57
CA LEU A 60 -0.95 -2.30 -0.27
C LEU A 60 -0.05 -1.13 0.15
N LEU A 61 1.27 -1.22 -0.02
CA LEU A 61 2.20 -0.11 0.24
C LEU A 61 1.91 1.14 -0.61
N LEU A 62 1.50 0.97 -1.87
CA LEU A 62 1.07 2.11 -2.69
C LEU A 62 -0.24 2.73 -2.19
N VAL A 63 -1.16 1.90 -1.70
CA VAL A 63 -2.41 2.38 -1.09
C VAL A 63 -2.14 3.06 0.25
N ASP A 64 -1.21 2.54 1.05
CA ASP A 64 -0.73 3.08 2.33
C ASP A 64 -0.16 4.49 2.15
N SER A 65 0.81 4.62 1.25
CA SER A 65 1.40 5.92 0.92
C SER A 65 0.39 6.97 0.44
N TRP A 66 -0.60 6.54 -0.34
CA TRP A 66 -1.69 7.42 -0.76
C TRP A 66 -2.57 7.82 0.43
N PHE A 67 -2.90 6.85 1.30
CA PHE A 67 -3.74 7.06 2.47
C PHE A 67 -3.09 8.01 3.48
N ASP A 68 -1.80 7.84 3.78
CA ASP A 68 -1.02 8.68 4.68
C ASP A 68 -0.95 10.12 4.18
N VAL A 69 -0.64 10.30 2.90
CA VAL A 69 -0.57 11.65 2.31
C VAL A 69 -1.94 12.31 2.30
N CYS A 70 -3.02 11.56 2.02
CA CYS A 70 -4.38 12.13 1.98
C CYS A 70 -4.91 12.49 3.37
N THR A 71 -4.54 11.73 4.40
CA THR A 71 -5.10 11.86 5.75
C THR A 71 -4.24 12.68 6.71
N SER A 72 -3.01 13.02 6.31
CA SER A 72 -2.13 13.89 7.09
C SER A 72 -2.63 15.35 7.14
N GLY A 73 -2.44 15.95 8.31
CA GLY A 73 -2.69 17.38 8.54
C GLY A 73 -1.70 18.27 7.77
N PRO A 74 -2.05 19.55 7.51
CA PRO A 74 -1.17 20.48 6.80
C PRO A 74 0.14 20.75 7.55
N GLY A 75 1.15 21.29 6.84
CA GLY A 75 2.44 21.66 7.41
C GLY A 75 3.40 20.47 7.52
N LEU A 76 4.07 20.34 8.67
CA LEU A 76 5.13 19.35 8.87
C LEU A 76 4.62 17.90 8.80
N ALA A 77 3.40 17.62 9.24
CA ALA A 77 2.82 16.27 9.18
C ALA A 77 2.67 15.79 7.73
N ARG A 78 2.12 16.62 6.84
CA ARG A 78 2.07 16.33 5.39
C ARG A 78 3.47 16.16 4.79
N ALA A 79 4.42 17.02 5.14
CA ALA A 79 5.78 16.93 4.62
C ALA A 79 6.47 15.62 5.03
N PHE A 80 6.26 15.19 6.28
CA PHE A 80 6.77 13.92 6.79
C PHE A 80 6.13 12.73 6.06
N SER A 81 4.80 12.73 5.90
CA SER A 81 4.09 11.68 5.17
C SER A 81 4.53 11.59 3.71
N ILE A 82 4.72 12.71 3.01
CA ILE A 82 5.27 12.70 1.65
C ILE A 82 6.70 12.15 1.61
N ALA A 83 7.53 12.53 2.58
CA ALA A 83 8.91 12.06 2.65
C ALA A 83 8.96 10.54 2.88
N GLU A 84 8.11 10.01 3.76
CA GLU A 84 8.02 8.59 4.08
C GLU A 84 7.46 7.78 2.88
N ALA A 85 6.41 8.28 2.23
CA ALA A 85 5.91 7.73 0.98
C ALA A 85 6.98 7.58 -0.12
N VAL A 86 7.76 8.63 -0.35
CA VAL A 86 8.77 8.64 -1.42
C VAL A 86 10.04 7.86 -1.03
N ALA A 87 10.44 7.88 0.23
CA ALA A 87 11.69 7.28 0.69
C ALA A 87 11.57 5.83 1.16
N VAL A 88 10.38 5.38 1.58
CA VAL A 88 10.17 4.08 2.21
C VAL A 88 9.12 3.28 1.45
N GLU A 89 7.87 3.72 1.45
CA GLU A 89 6.74 2.89 1.01
C GLU A 89 6.78 2.62 -0.50
N VAL A 90 6.93 3.66 -1.33
CA VAL A 90 7.01 3.51 -2.79
C VAL A 90 8.24 2.70 -3.21
N PRO A 91 9.46 2.94 -2.69
CA PRO A 91 10.61 2.08 -2.96
C PRO A 91 10.39 0.62 -2.58
N LEU A 92 9.78 0.35 -1.43
CA LEU A 92 9.44 -1.02 -1.02
C LEU A 92 8.39 -1.66 -1.93
N ALA A 93 7.40 -0.90 -2.38
CA ALA A 93 6.42 -1.37 -3.36
C ALA A 93 7.09 -1.74 -4.69
N VAL A 94 8.01 -0.90 -5.18
CA VAL A 94 8.79 -1.17 -6.39
C VAL A 94 9.64 -2.44 -6.20
N ALA A 95 10.28 -2.62 -5.04
CA ALA A 95 11.03 -3.83 -4.73
C ALA A 95 10.13 -5.07 -4.71
N GLY A 96 8.92 -4.98 -4.14
CA GLY A 96 7.93 -6.04 -4.13
C GLY A 96 7.43 -6.42 -5.53
N ILE A 97 7.16 -5.44 -6.39
CA ILE A 97 6.81 -5.66 -7.80
C ILE A 97 7.98 -6.33 -8.53
N TRP A 98 9.21 -5.84 -8.33
CA TRP A 98 10.39 -6.42 -8.94
C TRP A 98 10.58 -7.88 -8.53
N LEU A 99 10.42 -8.19 -7.24
CA LEU A 99 10.49 -9.54 -6.71
C LEU A 99 9.41 -10.44 -7.35
N ALA A 100 8.17 -9.97 -7.43
CA ALA A 100 7.08 -10.72 -8.06
C ALA A 100 7.38 -11.03 -9.55
N LEU A 101 7.95 -10.07 -10.28
CA LEU A 101 8.37 -10.26 -11.66
C LEU A 101 9.56 -11.22 -11.79
N ALA A 102 10.50 -11.20 -10.85
CA ALA A 102 11.63 -12.13 -10.83
C ALA A 102 11.16 -13.58 -10.60
N LEU A 103 10.27 -13.78 -9.63
CA LEU A 103 9.71 -15.10 -9.29
C LEU A 103 8.87 -15.69 -10.43
N THR A 104 8.09 -14.87 -11.13
CA THR A 104 7.28 -15.32 -12.27
C THR A 104 8.12 -15.66 -13.51
N ARG A 105 9.28 -15.05 -13.68
CA ARG A 105 10.22 -15.37 -14.76
C ARG A 105 11.01 -16.64 -14.50
N GLY A 106 11.41 -16.90 -13.25
CA GLY A 106 12.15 -18.11 -12.86
C GLY A 106 11.30 -19.39 -12.82
N ALA A 107 9.97 -19.27 -12.86
CA ALA A 107 9.05 -20.41 -12.96
C ALA A 107 8.86 -20.92 -14.41
N ARG A 108 9.47 -20.26 -15.41
CA ARG A 108 9.52 -20.71 -16.81
C ARG A 108 10.80 -21.47 -17.07
#